data_AF-A0A7C5UP33-F1
#
_entry.id   AF-A0A7C5UP33-F1
#
_cell.length_a   1.000
_cell.length_b   1.000
_cell.length_c   1.000
_cell.angle_alpha   90.00
_cell.angle_beta   90.00
_cell.angle_gamma   90.00
#
_symmetry.space_group_name_H-M   'P 1'
#
loop_
_entity.id
_entity.type
_entity.pdbx_description
1 polymer ?
#
loop_
_entity_poly.entity_id
_entity_poly.type
_entity_poly.pdbx_seq_one_letter_code
_entity_poly.pdbx_strand_id
1 'polypeptide(L)'
;MGLFDEPFREVEDFIKEKQDLKQIRELPLKSILNWSEEASLILEEESALELGHPGQGSLSFLVWSQALKKNQDRLLILGPDLNELKGKKAPFGQIIRVYGSFPDEYQCYCQLRDAIYQTKLKGLMMRLIPSQQVIWCRVHQTALAQGFSLSHLGSALIKKIKALSFVESVEVIFITSSKKDLNQLKPAGEEVKRIAGALVKMVEEKDFDCEACEYWEVCEKVLELKQIKKRLNKKGKRWRLR
;
A
#
# COMPACT_ATOMS: atom_id res chain seq x y z
N MET A 1 20.08 0.49 -6.89
CA MET A 1 18.74 1.10 -6.81
C MET A 1 18.09 0.44 -5.60
N GLY A 2 16.85 0.75 -5.30
CA GLY A 2 16.02 0.03 -4.34
C GLY A 2 14.95 -0.72 -5.12
N LEU A 3 14.41 -1.77 -4.50
CA LEU A 3 13.43 -2.65 -5.14
C LEU A 3 12.26 -1.89 -5.79
N PHE A 4 11.82 -0.78 -5.19
CA PHE A 4 10.71 0.04 -5.65
C PHE A 4 11.11 1.46 -6.08
N ASP A 5 12.38 1.74 -6.37
CA ASP A 5 12.84 3.14 -6.62
C ASP A 5 12.04 3.88 -7.70
N GLU A 6 11.74 3.22 -8.82
CA GLU A 6 11.01 3.81 -9.94
C GLU A 6 9.56 4.16 -9.56
N PRO A 7 8.71 3.21 -9.12
CA PRO A 7 7.35 3.53 -8.68
C PRO A 7 7.34 4.46 -7.45
N PHE A 8 8.37 4.43 -6.61
CA PHE A 8 8.52 5.35 -5.49
C PHE A 8 8.72 6.81 -5.94
N ARG A 9 9.51 7.03 -7.00
CA ARG A 9 9.71 8.35 -7.61
C ARG A 9 8.47 8.83 -8.33
N GLU A 10 7.78 7.95 -9.06
CA GLU A 10 6.50 8.30 -9.71
C GLU A 10 5.46 8.80 -8.69
N VAL A 11 5.33 8.11 -7.54
CA VAL A 11 4.45 8.58 -6.46
C VAL A 11 4.93 9.91 -5.88
N GLU A 12 6.24 10.10 -5.73
CA GLU A 12 6.79 11.35 -5.22
C GLU A 12 6.50 12.54 -6.14
N ASP A 13 6.69 12.37 -7.45
CA ASP A 13 6.46 13.40 -8.45
C ASP A 13 4.97 13.72 -8.59
N PHE A 14 4.12 12.70 -8.53
CA PHE A 14 2.66 12.89 -8.41
C PHE A 14 2.30 13.73 -7.19
N ILE A 15 2.85 13.42 -6.00
CA ILE A 15 2.56 14.19 -4.78
C ILE A 15 3.00 15.64 -4.94
N LYS A 16 4.22 15.89 -5.46
CA LYS A 16 4.73 17.25 -5.69
C LYS A 16 3.81 18.04 -6.63
N GLU A 17 3.41 17.45 -7.75
CA GLU A 17 2.49 18.08 -8.69
C GLU A 17 1.17 18.48 -8.01
N LYS A 18 0.57 17.57 -7.22
CA LYS A 18 -0.69 17.86 -6.51
C LYS A 18 -0.50 18.86 -5.37
N GLN A 19 0.68 18.97 -4.78
CA GLN A 19 1.03 20.00 -3.79
C GLN A 19 1.12 21.38 -4.43
N ASP A 20 1.78 21.49 -5.58
CA ASP A 20 1.91 22.74 -6.33
C ASP A 20 0.54 23.27 -6.78
N LEU A 21 -0.36 22.34 -7.15
CA LEU A 21 -1.76 22.65 -7.50
C LEU A 21 -2.67 22.86 -6.27
N LYS A 22 -2.15 22.72 -5.04
CA LYS A 22 -2.92 22.80 -3.77
C LYS A 22 -4.11 21.85 -3.69
N GLN A 23 -4.01 20.69 -4.32
CA GLN A 23 -5.08 19.68 -4.37
C GLN A 23 -4.93 18.62 -3.28
N ILE A 24 -3.71 18.44 -2.77
CA ILE A 24 -3.41 17.53 -1.67
C ILE A 24 -3.21 18.30 -0.37
N ARG A 25 -3.73 17.76 0.73
CA ARG A 25 -3.59 18.34 2.06
C ARG A 25 -3.11 17.29 3.05
N GLU A 26 -2.44 17.75 4.10
CA GLU A 26 -2.01 16.90 5.21
C GLU A 26 -3.16 16.77 6.23
N LEU A 27 -3.40 15.54 6.69
CA LEU A 27 -4.37 15.22 7.72
C LEU A 27 -3.64 15.06 9.07
N PRO A 28 -4.27 15.46 10.18
CA PRO A 28 -3.69 15.24 11.50
C PRO A 28 -3.70 13.75 11.85
N LEU A 29 -2.64 13.29 12.51
CA LEU A 29 -2.66 11.98 13.17
C LEU A 29 -3.61 12.04 14.36
N LYS A 30 -4.58 11.12 14.41
CA LYS A 30 -5.62 11.07 15.43
C LYS A 30 -5.43 9.85 16.33
N SER A 31 -5.82 10.01 17.59
CA SER A 31 -5.93 8.88 18.51
C SER A 31 -6.97 7.88 17.98
N ILE A 32 -6.61 6.59 18.04
CA ILE A 32 -7.48 5.48 17.62
C ILE A 32 -8.13 4.78 18.81
N LEU A 33 -8.02 5.31 20.04
CA LEU A 33 -8.52 4.64 21.26
C LEU A 33 -10.04 4.39 21.24
N ASN A 34 -10.81 5.27 20.59
CA ASN A 34 -12.26 5.14 20.46
C ASN A 34 -12.68 4.14 19.37
N TRP A 35 -11.73 3.61 18.60
CA TRP A 35 -11.95 2.70 17.48
C TRP A 35 -11.28 1.36 17.80
N SER A 36 -12.03 0.43 18.39
CA SER A 36 -11.49 -0.89 18.75
C SER A 36 -10.96 -1.63 17.53
N GLU A 37 -9.91 -2.42 17.74
CA GLU A 37 -9.31 -3.25 16.69
C GLU A 37 -10.13 -4.52 16.50
N GLU A 38 -11.23 -4.42 15.75
CA GLU A 38 -12.13 -5.53 15.46
C GLU A 38 -12.45 -5.62 13.97
N ALA A 39 -12.60 -6.85 13.45
CA ALA A 39 -13.10 -7.04 12.10
C ALA A 39 -14.63 -6.87 12.10
N SER A 40 -15.14 -6.00 11.23
CA SER A 40 -16.58 -5.83 11.02
C SER A 40 -16.95 -6.29 9.60
N LEU A 41 -17.96 -7.17 9.50
CA LEU A 41 -18.68 -7.36 8.25
C LEU A 41 -19.74 -6.25 8.17
N ILE A 42 -19.76 -5.48 7.08
CA ILE A 42 -20.70 -4.37 6.90
C ILE A 42 -21.50 -4.64 5.63
N LEU A 43 -22.81 -4.82 5.79
CA LEU A 43 -23.71 -5.02 4.67
C LEU A 43 -23.96 -3.70 3.93
N GLU A 44 -24.54 -3.76 2.73
CA GLU A 44 -24.75 -2.54 1.93
C GLU A 44 -25.76 -1.59 2.60
N GLU A 45 -26.75 -2.16 3.27
CA GLU A 45 -27.83 -1.44 3.96
C GLU A 45 -27.31 -0.69 5.21
N GLU A 46 -26.26 -1.22 5.84
CA GLU A 46 -25.60 -0.67 7.04
C GLU A 46 -24.50 0.34 6.69
N SER A 47 -24.09 0.38 5.42
CA SER A 47 -23.01 1.23 4.94
C SER A 47 -23.50 2.67 4.75
N ALA A 48 -22.79 3.62 5.34
CA ALA A 48 -22.92 5.03 4.99
C ALA A 48 -22.15 5.36 3.71
N LEU A 49 -20.95 4.77 3.55
CA LEU A 49 -20.03 5.04 2.46
C LEU A 49 -19.38 3.76 1.95
N GLU A 50 -19.28 3.65 0.63
CA GLU A 50 -18.61 2.58 -0.08
C GLU A 50 -17.50 3.15 -0.96
N LEU A 51 -16.26 2.79 -0.66
CA LEU A 51 -15.05 3.37 -1.23
C LEU A 51 -14.32 2.32 -2.06
N GLY A 52 -13.89 2.67 -3.27
CA GLY A 52 -13.09 1.75 -4.09
C GLY A 52 -13.92 0.64 -4.74
N HIS A 53 -15.23 0.84 -4.89
CA HIS A 53 -16.06 -0.06 -5.69
C HIS A 53 -15.49 -0.14 -7.13
N PRO A 54 -15.41 -1.32 -7.78
CA PRO A 54 -14.78 -1.49 -9.09
C PRO A 54 -15.25 -0.50 -10.18
N GLY A 55 -16.53 -0.13 -10.14
CA GLY A 55 -17.10 0.89 -11.04
C GLY A 55 -16.53 2.31 -10.83
N GLN A 56 -16.28 2.70 -9.58
CA GLN A 56 -15.84 4.05 -9.20
C GLN A 56 -14.32 4.22 -9.32
N GLY A 57 -13.55 3.14 -9.17
CA GLY A 57 -12.09 3.16 -9.25
C GLY A 57 -11.45 2.84 -7.90
N SER A 58 -10.45 1.98 -7.95
CA SER A 58 -9.74 1.47 -6.79
C SER A 58 -8.26 1.33 -7.12
N LEU A 59 -7.39 1.66 -6.16
CA LEU A 59 -5.96 1.44 -6.27
C LEU A 59 -5.34 1.27 -4.88
N SER A 60 -4.54 0.23 -4.68
CA SER A 60 -3.79 0.03 -3.44
C SER A 60 -2.47 -0.66 -3.70
N PHE A 61 -1.39 -0.04 -3.25
CA PHE A 61 -0.06 -0.63 -3.28
C PHE A 61 0.84 0.00 -2.22
N LEU A 62 1.94 -0.69 -1.92
CA LEU A 62 2.96 -0.21 -1.01
C LEU A 62 4.29 -0.13 -1.75
N VAL A 63 5.08 0.88 -1.45
CA VAL A 63 6.46 1.04 -1.92
C VAL A 63 7.34 1.39 -0.73
N TRP A 64 8.62 1.07 -0.81
CA TRP A 64 9.58 1.46 0.21
C TRP A 64 10.86 2.02 -0.39
N SER A 65 11.59 2.76 0.42
CA SER A 65 12.90 3.28 0.07
C SER A 65 13.86 3.24 1.26
N GLN A 66 15.13 3.00 0.97
CA GLN A 66 16.23 3.12 1.93
C GLN A 66 16.83 4.54 1.94
N ALA A 67 16.28 5.45 1.14
CA ALA A 67 16.77 6.83 1.11
C ALA A 67 16.55 7.51 2.46
N LEU A 68 17.60 8.19 2.95
CA LEU A 68 17.57 9.04 4.13
C LEU A 68 16.67 10.26 3.86
N LYS A 69 15.36 10.12 4.04
CA LYS A 69 14.42 11.25 4.03
C LYS A 69 13.98 11.56 5.46
N LYS A 70 13.55 12.80 5.70
CA LYS A 70 13.10 13.31 7.02
C LYS A 70 12.25 12.27 7.77
N ASN A 71 12.68 11.96 8.99
CA ASN A 71 12.04 11.08 9.98
C ASN A 71 10.68 11.62 10.45
N GLN A 72 9.67 11.66 9.58
CA GLN A 72 8.32 12.08 9.98
C GLN A 72 7.27 11.21 9.33
N ASP A 73 6.40 10.67 10.18
CA ASP A 73 5.17 10.03 9.73
C ASP A 73 4.22 11.08 9.16
N ARG A 74 3.59 10.77 8.04
CA ARG A 74 2.74 11.71 7.31
C ARG A 74 1.47 11.05 6.84
N LEU A 75 0.39 11.82 6.86
CA LEU A 75 -0.88 11.39 6.30
C LEU A 75 -1.38 12.45 5.33
N LEU A 76 -1.47 12.08 4.06
CA LEU A 76 -1.90 12.97 2.99
C LEU A 76 -3.23 12.51 2.42
N ILE A 77 -4.06 13.47 1.99
CA ILE A 77 -5.30 13.19 1.28
C ILE A 77 -5.42 14.07 0.04
N LEU A 78 -5.73 13.44 -1.09
CA LEU A 78 -6.13 14.08 -2.34
C LEU A 78 -7.63 13.88 -2.52
N GLY A 79 -8.39 14.96 -2.29
CA GLY A 79 -9.86 14.93 -2.31
C GLY A 79 -10.50 15.03 -0.92
N PRO A 80 -11.83 14.87 -0.85
CA PRO A 80 -12.60 15.00 0.39
C PRO A 80 -12.34 13.86 1.38
N ASP A 81 -12.33 14.16 2.68
CA ASP A 81 -12.40 13.14 3.73
C ASP A 81 -13.83 12.56 3.82
N LEU A 82 -14.06 11.52 4.63
CA LEU A 82 -15.30 10.74 4.66
C LEU A 82 -16.56 11.60 4.85
N ASN A 83 -16.53 12.53 5.81
CA ASN A 83 -17.66 13.43 6.10
C ASN A 83 -17.88 14.53 5.05
N GLU A 84 -16.92 14.72 4.15
CA GLU A 84 -16.97 15.73 3.09
C GLU A 84 -17.45 15.15 1.75
N LEU A 85 -17.59 13.82 1.66
CA LEU A 85 -17.99 13.13 0.45
C LEU A 85 -19.45 13.45 0.07
N LYS A 86 -19.64 13.81 -1.20
CA LYS A 86 -20.96 14.03 -1.79
C LYS A 86 -21.46 12.75 -2.43
N GLY A 87 -22.04 11.87 -1.63
CA GLY A 87 -22.68 10.63 -2.09
C GLY A 87 -22.21 9.39 -1.34
N LYS A 88 -22.91 8.27 -1.55
CA LYS A 88 -22.64 7.00 -0.87
C LYS A 88 -21.46 6.22 -1.46
N LYS A 89 -21.07 6.47 -2.71
CA LYS A 89 -19.98 5.73 -3.39
C LYS A 89 -18.91 6.69 -3.88
N ALA A 90 -17.63 6.34 -3.69
CA ALA A 90 -16.51 7.16 -4.12
C ALA A 90 -15.31 6.31 -4.59
N PRO A 91 -14.44 6.86 -5.46
CA PRO A 91 -13.14 6.24 -5.76
C PRO A 91 -12.29 6.16 -4.49
N PHE A 92 -11.39 5.18 -4.43
CA PHE A 92 -10.47 5.05 -3.30
C PHE A 92 -9.09 4.55 -3.69
N GLY A 93 -8.08 5.36 -3.36
CA GLY A 93 -6.68 5.04 -3.44
C GLY A 93 -6.06 4.96 -2.05
N GLN A 94 -5.27 3.92 -1.79
CA GLN A 94 -4.43 3.79 -0.60
C GLN A 94 -2.99 3.49 -1.04
N ILE A 95 -2.13 4.49 -1.02
CA ILE A 95 -0.71 4.34 -1.31
C ILE A 95 0.06 4.48 0.00
N ILE A 96 0.95 3.52 0.27
CA ILE A 96 1.76 3.52 1.49
C ILE A 96 3.23 3.58 1.07
N ARG A 97 3.92 4.65 1.49
CA ARG A 97 5.37 4.76 1.35
C ARG A 97 6.03 4.50 2.69
N VAL A 98 7.03 3.63 2.68
CA VAL A 98 7.75 3.23 3.89
C VAL A 98 9.22 3.58 3.73
N TYR A 99 9.80 4.18 4.76
CA TYR A 99 11.23 4.45 4.83
C TYR A 99 11.85 3.59 5.93
N GLY A 100 13.02 3.04 5.67
CA GLY A 100 13.74 2.22 6.63
C GLY A 100 14.80 1.34 5.98
N SER A 101 15.20 0.29 6.70
CA SER A 101 16.21 -0.66 6.25
C SER A 101 15.56 -1.99 5.93
N PHE A 102 15.79 -2.57 4.75
CA PHE A 102 15.09 -3.78 4.31
C PHE A 102 16.10 -4.90 4.03
N PRO A 103 16.65 -5.56 5.08
CA PRO A 103 17.75 -6.52 4.94
C PRO A 103 17.32 -7.86 4.31
N ASP A 104 16.06 -8.26 4.50
CA ASP A 104 15.43 -9.39 3.81
C ASP A 104 14.18 -8.86 3.10
N GLU A 105 14.32 -8.56 1.82
CA GLU A 105 13.30 -7.87 1.04
C GLU A 105 11.98 -8.67 0.98
N TYR A 106 12.06 -10.00 0.94
CA TYR A 106 10.89 -10.87 0.93
C TYR A 106 10.18 -10.90 2.28
N GLN A 107 10.92 -11.13 3.37
CA GLN A 107 10.33 -11.14 4.71
C GLN A 107 9.76 -9.78 5.08
N CYS A 108 10.49 -8.70 4.78
CA CYS A 108 10.00 -7.34 4.99
C CYS A 108 8.72 -7.06 4.18
N TYR A 109 8.64 -7.50 2.92
CA TYR A 109 7.42 -7.37 2.11
C TYR A 109 6.23 -8.07 2.77
N CYS A 110 6.41 -9.33 3.18
CA CYS A 110 5.37 -10.09 3.85
C CYS A 110 4.92 -9.43 5.16
N GLN A 111 5.85 -8.99 6.01
CA GLN A 111 5.53 -8.33 7.28
C GLN A 111 4.79 -7.00 7.08
N LEU A 112 5.20 -6.18 6.10
CA LEU A 112 4.51 -4.94 5.74
C LEU A 112 3.09 -5.21 5.24
N ARG A 113 2.95 -6.16 4.32
CA ARG A 113 1.67 -6.58 3.77
C ARG A 113 0.73 -7.07 4.87
N ASP A 114 1.24 -7.91 5.77
CA ASP A 114 0.46 -8.48 6.87
C ASP A 114 0.06 -7.41 7.88
N ALA A 115 0.92 -6.43 8.19
CA ALA A 115 0.57 -5.29 9.03
C ALA A 115 -0.58 -4.45 8.45
N ILE A 116 -0.60 -4.24 7.12
CA ILE A 116 -1.69 -3.55 6.44
C ILE A 116 -2.99 -4.37 6.54
N TYR A 117 -2.95 -5.67 6.25
CA TYR A 117 -4.13 -6.55 6.33
C TYR A 117 -4.70 -6.68 7.74
N GLN A 118 -3.85 -6.66 8.75
CA GLN A 118 -4.25 -6.76 10.14
C GLN A 118 -4.76 -5.43 10.70
N THR A 119 -4.61 -4.31 9.97
CA THR A 119 -5.16 -3.03 10.39
C THR A 119 -6.68 -3.09 10.32
N LYS A 120 -7.32 -3.15 11.49
CA LYS A 120 -8.77 -3.26 11.65
C LYS A 120 -9.25 -2.15 12.57
N LEU A 121 -10.39 -1.55 12.25
CA LEU A 121 -11.03 -0.53 13.07
C LEU A 121 -12.52 -0.79 13.06
N LYS A 122 -13.14 -0.73 14.25
CA LYS A 122 -14.58 -0.87 14.42
C LYS A 122 -15.35 0.02 13.46
N GLY A 123 -16.32 -0.57 12.75
CA GLY A 123 -17.16 0.14 11.80
C GLY A 123 -16.50 0.47 10.46
N LEU A 124 -15.33 -0.13 10.19
CA LEU A 124 -14.69 -0.15 8.89
C LEU A 124 -14.49 -1.60 8.43
N MET A 125 -15.03 -1.91 7.25
CA MET A 125 -14.73 -3.14 6.52
C MET A 125 -13.74 -2.79 5.43
N MET A 126 -12.63 -3.52 5.32
CA MET A 126 -11.67 -3.38 4.22
C MET A 126 -11.41 -4.73 3.57
N ARG A 127 -11.45 -4.73 2.24
CA ARG A 127 -11.04 -5.86 1.40
C ARG A 127 -9.91 -5.42 0.50
N LEU A 128 -8.71 -5.95 0.74
CA LEU A 128 -7.54 -5.70 -0.07
C LEU A 128 -7.28 -6.93 -0.96
N ILE A 129 -6.97 -6.68 -2.23
CA ILE A 129 -6.62 -7.69 -3.23
C ILE A 129 -5.32 -7.23 -3.92
N PRO A 130 -4.14 -7.45 -3.31
CA PRO A 130 -2.86 -6.94 -3.82
C PRO A 130 -2.50 -7.44 -5.22
N SER A 131 -2.89 -8.68 -5.56
CA SER A 131 -2.69 -9.23 -6.91
C SER A 131 -3.43 -8.46 -8.01
N GLN A 132 -4.46 -7.68 -7.63
CA GLN A 132 -5.21 -6.80 -8.51
C GLN A 132 -5.01 -5.32 -8.16
N GLN A 133 -4.25 -5.03 -7.10
CA GLN A 133 -4.05 -3.69 -6.54
C GLN A 133 -5.35 -2.98 -6.21
N VAL A 134 -6.34 -3.75 -5.76
CA VAL A 134 -7.67 -3.24 -5.42
C VAL A 134 -7.81 -3.16 -3.91
N ILE A 135 -8.38 -2.07 -3.45
CA ILE A 135 -8.94 -1.89 -2.11
C ILE A 135 -10.42 -1.51 -2.21
N TRP A 136 -11.25 -2.19 -1.44
CA TRP A 136 -12.67 -1.88 -1.32
C TRP A 136 -13.03 -1.77 0.14
N CYS A 137 -13.55 -0.61 0.53
CA CYS A 137 -13.94 -0.33 1.91
C CYS A 137 -15.42 0.00 2.03
N ARG A 138 -16.00 -0.37 3.18
CA ARG A 138 -17.30 0.12 3.62
C ARG A 138 -17.18 0.74 5.00
N VAL A 139 -17.85 1.86 5.21
CA VAL A 139 -17.88 2.58 6.48
C VAL A 139 -19.29 2.50 7.02
N HIS A 140 -19.43 2.00 8.24
CA HIS A 140 -20.73 1.84 8.90
C HIS A 140 -21.35 3.20 9.23
N GLN A 141 -22.68 3.30 9.16
CA GLN A 141 -23.41 4.55 9.46
C GLN A 141 -23.09 5.12 10.84
N THR A 142 -23.05 4.28 11.88
CA THR A 142 -22.73 4.73 13.25
C THR A 142 -21.29 5.21 13.39
N ALA A 143 -20.34 4.59 12.69
CA ALA A 143 -18.94 5.01 12.74
C ALA A 143 -18.76 6.39 12.09
N LEU A 144 -19.40 6.62 10.94
CA LEU A 144 -19.38 7.94 10.30
C LEU A 144 -20.02 9.01 11.21
N ALA A 145 -21.17 8.71 11.81
CA ALA A 145 -21.86 9.61 12.75
C ALA A 145 -21.04 9.92 14.01
N GLN A 146 -20.22 8.97 14.47
CA GLN A 146 -19.29 9.13 15.60
C GLN A 146 -17.98 9.85 15.21
N GLY A 147 -17.86 10.31 13.97
CA GLY A 147 -16.72 11.09 13.50
C GLY A 147 -15.55 10.26 12.97
N PHE A 148 -15.79 9.01 12.54
CA PHE A 148 -14.78 8.24 11.82
C PHE A 148 -14.29 9.03 10.60
N SER A 149 -12.99 8.96 10.32
CA SER A 149 -12.34 9.76 9.26
C SER A 149 -11.10 9.01 8.78
N LEU A 150 -10.62 9.34 7.58
CA LEU A 150 -9.39 8.74 7.06
C LEU A 150 -8.17 9.06 7.93
N SER A 151 -8.23 10.14 8.72
CA SER A 151 -7.23 10.41 9.78
C SER A 151 -7.07 9.24 10.75
N HIS A 152 -8.16 8.56 11.13
CA HIS A 152 -8.13 7.41 12.04
C HIS A 152 -7.53 6.17 11.36
N LEU A 153 -7.96 5.87 10.12
CA LEU A 153 -7.42 4.75 9.35
C LEU A 153 -5.92 4.92 9.08
N GLY A 154 -5.51 6.11 8.62
CA GLY A 154 -4.11 6.43 8.38
C GLY A 154 -3.26 6.31 9.64
N SER A 155 -3.75 6.80 10.78
CA SER A 155 -3.06 6.67 12.08
C SER A 155 -2.92 5.21 12.52
N ALA A 156 -3.94 4.38 12.28
CA ALA A 156 -3.87 2.95 12.58
C ALA A 156 -2.86 2.21 11.70
N LEU A 157 -2.85 2.50 10.38
CA LEU A 157 -1.88 1.96 9.43
C LEU A 157 -0.45 2.33 9.84
N ILE A 158 -0.20 3.62 10.09
CA ILE A 158 1.12 4.12 10.53
C ILE A 158 1.53 3.40 11.81
N LYS A 159 0.67 3.33 12.83
CA LYS A 159 0.96 2.63 14.09
C LYS A 159 1.33 1.16 13.88
N LYS A 160 0.58 0.44 13.05
CA LYS A 160 0.83 -0.99 12.76
C LYS A 160 2.14 -1.21 12.02
N ILE A 161 2.40 -0.40 11.00
CA ILE A 161 3.62 -0.51 10.19
C ILE A 161 4.85 -0.08 11.00
N LYS A 162 4.75 0.98 11.80
CA LYS A 162 5.82 1.47 12.69
C LYS A 162 6.19 0.51 13.82
N ALA A 163 5.35 -0.47 14.13
CA ALA A 163 5.69 -1.52 15.09
C ALA A 163 6.76 -2.49 14.55
N LEU A 164 7.01 -2.49 13.23
CA LEU A 164 8.07 -3.27 12.61
C LEU A 164 9.41 -2.57 12.82
N SER A 165 10.37 -3.27 13.44
CA SER A 165 11.66 -2.70 13.88
C SER A 165 12.52 -2.11 12.77
N PHE A 166 12.26 -2.51 11.53
CA PHE A 166 13.01 -2.09 10.36
C PHE A 166 12.41 -0.84 9.67
N VAL A 167 11.31 -0.30 10.20
CA VAL A 167 10.61 0.89 9.68
C VAL A 167 10.95 2.15 10.48
N GLU A 168 11.48 3.15 9.78
CA GLU A 168 11.86 4.45 10.32
C GLU A 168 10.72 5.48 10.23
N SER A 169 10.02 5.56 9.10
CA SER A 169 8.86 6.44 8.94
C SER A 169 7.88 5.93 7.88
N VAL A 170 6.64 6.39 7.96
CA VAL A 170 5.55 5.97 7.07
C VAL A 170 4.80 7.20 6.55
N GLU A 171 4.60 7.27 5.24
CA GLU A 171 3.70 8.23 4.61
C GLU A 171 2.53 7.48 3.98
N VAL A 172 1.32 7.73 4.48
CA VAL A 172 0.08 7.19 3.94
C VAL A 172 -0.57 8.26 3.07
N ILE A 173 -0.94 7.91 1.84
CA ILE A 173 -1.65 8.78 0.92
C ILE A 173 -3.00 8.16 0.59
N PHE A 174 -4.07 8.89 0.91
CA PHE A 174 -5.42 8.56 0.48
C PHE A 174 -5.84 9.39 -0.72
N ILE A 175 -6.53 8.77 -1.67
CA ILE A 175 -7.08 9.44 -2.85
C ILE A 175 -8.57 9.15 -2.92
N THR A 176 -9.38 10.20 -2.79
CA THR A 176 -10.85 10.16 -2.84
C THR A 176 -11.42 11.13 -3.89
N SER A 177 -10.55 11.87 -4.57
CA SER A 177 -10.91 12.91 -5.53
C SER A 177 -11.61 12.37 -6.79
N SER A 178 -10.97 11.45 -7.52
CA SER A 178 -11.47 10.97 -8.80
C SER A 178 -10.80 9.68 -9.28
N LYS A 179 -11.48 8.96 -10.17
CA LYS A 179 -10.89 7.83 -10.92
C LYS A 179 -9.71 8.26 -11.80
N LYS A 180 -9.72 9.50 -12.30
CA LYS A 180 -8.65 10.07 -13.12
C LYS A 180 -7.35 10.22 -12.33
N ASP A 181 -7.44 10.60 -11.06
CA ASP A 181 -6.26 10.72 -10.19
C ASP A 181 -5.69 9.35 -9.84
N LEU A 182 -6.56 8.35 -9.60
CA LEU A 182 -6.11 6.97 -9.45
C LEU A 182 -5.41 6.46 -10.72
N ASN A 183 -5.94 6.77 -11.91
CA ASN A 183 -5.37 6.34 -13.17
C ASN A 183 -3.96 6.90 -13.43
N GLN A 184 -3.60 8.06 -12.86
CA GLN A 184 -2.24 8.62 -12.97
C GLN A 184 -1.21 7.75 -12.23
N LEU A 185 -1.61 7.04 -11.17
CA LEU A 185 -0.76 6.15 -10.39
C LEU A 185 -0.87 4.67 -10.77
N LYS A 186 -1.73 4.33 -11.75
CA LYS A 186 -1.85 2.95 -12.23
C LYS A 186 -0.56 2.37 -12.82
N PRO A 187 0.24 3.13 -13.61
CA PRO A 187 1.53 2.62 -14.10
C PRO A 187 2.49 2.22 -12.96
N ALA A 188 2.70 3.12 -11.98
CA ALA A 188 3.45 2.83 -10.75
C ALA A 188 2.90 1.58 -10.05
N GLY A 189 1.57 1.48 -9.94
CA GLY A 189 0.90 0.30 -9.43
C GLY A 189 1.33 -0.96 -10.19
N GLU A 190 1.08 -1.06 -11.49
CA GLU A 190 1.36 -2.28 -12.25
C GLU A 190 2.84 -2.69 -12.15
N GLU A 191 3.76 -1.74 -12.11
CA GLU A 191 5.18 -2.03 -11.88
C GLU A 191 5.43 -2.63 -10.48
N VAL A 192 4.84 -2.07 -9.43
CA VAL A 192 4.89 -2.66 -8.08
C VAL A 192 4.35 -4.08 -8.07
N LYS A 193 3.24 -4.34 -8.77
CA LYS A 193 2.64 -5.68 -8.87
C LYS A 193 3.58 -6.65 -9.59
N ARG A 194 4.22 -6.23 -10.68
CA ARG A 194 5.23 -7.04 -11.40
C ARG A 194 6.41 -7.37 -10.48
N ILE A 195 6.95 -6.37 -9.78
CA ILE A 195 8.10 -6.52 -8.88
C ILE A 195 7.77 -7.46 -7.72
N ALA A 196 6.63 -7.23 -7.05
CA ALA A 196 6.19 -8.06 -5.92
C ALA A 196 5.86 -9.49 -6.36
N GLY A 197 5.20 -9.66 -7.52
CA GLY A 197 4.92 -10.97 -8.09
C GLY A 197 6.20 -11.74 -8.40
N ALA A 198 7.19 -11.07 -9.01
CA ALA A 198 8.51 -11.65 -9.27
C ALA A 198 9.23 -12.06 -7.98
N LEU A 199 9.21 -11.18 -6.96
CA LEU A 199 9.82 -11.43 -5.66
C LEU A 199 9.22 -12.68 -4.99
N VAL A 200 7.90 -12.76 -4.92
CA VAL A 200 7.18 -13.89 -4.31
C VAL A 200 7.48 -15.17 -5.09
N LYS A 201 7.32 -15.16 -6.42
CA LYS A 201 7.55 -16.33 -7.27
C LYS A 201 8.96 -16.87 -7.14
N MET A 202 9.97 -16.00 -7.16
CA MET A 202 11.37 -16.41 -7.04
C MET A 202 11.71 -17.09 -5.71
N VAL A 203 11.03 -16.72 -4.62
CA VAL A 203 11.31 -17.25 -3.29
C VAL A 203 10.47 -18.51 -2.99
N GLU A 204 9.21 -18.53 -3.42
CA GLU A 204 8.26 -19.60 -3.09
C GLU A 204 8.31 -20.78 -4.06
N GLU A 205 8.53 -20.55 -5.36
CA GLU A 205 8.69 -21.63 -6.33
C GLU A 205 10.16 -22.10 -6.32
N LYS A 206 10.44 -23.42 -6.36
CA LYS A 206 11.82 -23.94 -6.28
C LYS A 206 12.41 -24.36 -7.62
N ASP A 207 11.57 -24.64 -8.61
CA ASP A 207 11.94 -25.04 -9.96
C ASP A 207 11.17 -24.16 -10.96
N PHE A 208 11.80 -23.05 -11.36
CA PHE A 208 11.23 -22.15 -12.36
C PHE A 208 12.25 -21.93 -13.48
N ASP A 209 11.81 -22.16 -14.72
CA ASP A 209 12.56 -21.75 -15.90
C ASP A 209 12.48 -20.22 -16.02
N CYS A 210 13.58 -19.55 -15.70
CA CYS A 210 13.64 -18.11 -15.75
C CYS A 210 13.49 -17.56 -17.17
N GLU A 211 13.93 -18.29 -18.19
CA GLU A 211 13.92 -17.81 -19.58
C GLU A 211 12.50 -17.84 -20.17
N ALA A 212 11.67 -18.78 -19.71
CA ALA A 212 10.24 -18.84 -20.02
C ALA A 212 9.34 -18.10 -19.00
N CYS A 213 9.92 -17.43 -18.00
CA CYS A 213 9.15 -16.81 -16.92
C CYS A 213 8.52 -15.48 -17.33
N GLU A 214 7.23 -15.30 -17.04
CA GLU A 214 6.46 -14.06 -17.26
C GLU A 214 7.06 -12.81 -16.57
N TYR A 215 7.89 -13.01 -15.54
CA TYR A 215 8.58 -11.95 -14.81
C TYR A 215 10.02 -11.70 -15.28
N TRP A 216 10.48 -12.38 -16.34
CA TRP A 216 11.85 -12.26 -16.83
C TRP A 216 12.29 -10.80 -17.04
N GLU A 217 11.47 -10.01 -17.74
CA GLU A 217 11.77 -8.62 -18.05
C GLU A 217 11.97 -7.76 -16.78
N VAL A 218 11.08 -7.86 -15.78
CA VAL A 218 11.19 -7.07 -14.54
C VAL A 218 12.36 -7.54 -13.67
N CYS A 219 12.62 -8.86 -13.65
CA CYS A 219 13.80 -9.42 -13.01
C CYS A 219 15.10 -8.94 -13.67
N GLU A 220 15.08 -8.71 -14.99
CA GLU A 220 16.24 -8.19 -15.72
C GLU A 220 16.37 -6.66 -15.67
N LYS A 221 15.29 -5.94 -15.40
CA LYS A 221 15.28 -4.48 -15.23
C LYS A 221 15.71 -4.07 -13.82
N VAL A 222 15.18 -4.73 -12.79
CA VAL A 222 15.38 -4.34 -11.39
C VAL A 222 16.61 -5.02 -10.80
N LEU A 223 17.62 -4.21 -10.47
CA LEU A 223 18.91 -4.69 -9.97
C LEU A 223 18.79 -5.54 -8.70
N GLU A 224 17.87 -5.19 -7.82
CA GLU A 224 17.67 -5.87 -6.53
C GLU A 224 17.07 -7.27 -6.74
N LEU A 225 16.13 -7.43 -7.69
CA LEU A 225 15.62 -8.74 -8.10
C LEU A 225 16.74 -9.64 -8.66
N LYS A 226 17.66 -9.08 -9.48
CA LYS A 226 18.86 -9.82 -9.94
C LYS A 226 19.73 -10.30 -8.79
N GLN A 227 19.95 -9.43 -7.80
CA GLN A 227 20.77 -9.75 -6.64
C GLN A 227 20.11 -10.85 -5.79
N ILE A 228 18.80 -10.75 -5.55
CA ILE A 228 18.01 -11.79 -4.87
C ILE A 228 18.15 -13.12 -5.59
N LYS A 229 17.91 -13.16 -6.91
CA LYS A 229 18.08 -14.36 -7.75
C LYS A 229 19.48 -14.97 -7.62
N LYS A 230 20.54 -14.16 -7.69
CA LYS A 230 21.93 -14.60 -7.50
C LYS A 230 22.16 -15.19 -6.10
N ARG A 231 21.62 -14.59 -5.04
CA ARG A 231 21.71 -15.10 -3.65
C ARG A 231 21.00 -16.45 -3.51
N LEU A 232 19.81 -16.60 -4.09
CA LEU A 232 19.04 -17.85 -4.07
C LEU A 232 19.75 -18.97 -4.84
N ASN A 233 20.26 -18.70 -6.06
CA ASN A 233 21.00 -19.69 -6.84
C ASN A 233 22.29 -20.18 -6.14
N LYS A 234 23.00 -19.29 -5.44
CA LYS A 234 24.16 -19.67 -4.61
C LYS A 234 23.75 -20.57 -3.44
N LYS A 235 22.62 -20.29 -2.78
CA LYS A 235 22.07 -21.15 -1.71
C LYS A 235 21.63 -22.52 -2.26
N GLY A 236 20.94 -22.58 -3.40
CA GLY A 236 20.52 -23.82 -4.05
C GLY A 236 21.69 -24.74 -4.45
N LYS A 237 22.79 -24.17 -4.96
CA LYS A 237 24.03 -24.93 -5.24
C LYS A 237 24.68 -25.52 -3.97
N ARG A 238 24.54 -24.86 -2.81
CA ARG A 238 25.11 -25.31 -1.53
C ARG A 238 24.39 -26.52 -0.93
N TRP A 239 23.14 -26.77 -1.32
CA TRP A 239 22.37 -27.96 -0.92
C TRP A 239 22.59 -29.16 -1.83
N ARG A 240 22.95 -28.95 -3.10
CA ARG A 240 23.25 -30.04 -4.06
C ARG A 240 24.68 -30.62 -3.94
N LEU A 241 25.51 -30.03 -3.09
CA LEU A 241 26.92 -30.42 -2.86
C LEU A 241 27.14 -31.02 -1.45
N ARG A 242 26.05 -31.35 -0.75
CA ARG A 242 26.07 -32.09 0.53
C ARG A 242 25.34 -33.40 0.38
#